data_AF-A0A0C2FKA4-F1
#
_entry.id   AF-A0A0C2FKA4-F1
#
_cell.length_a   1.000
_cell.length_b   1.000
_cell.length_c   1.000
_cell.angle_alpha   90.00
_cell.angle_beta   90.00
_cell.angle_gamma   90.00
#
_symmetry.space_group_name_H-M   'P 1'
#
loop_
_entity.id
_entity.type
_entity.pdbx_description
1 polymer ?
#
loop_
_entity_poly.entity_id
_entity_poly.type
_entity_poly.pdbx_seq_one_letter_code
_entity_poly.pdbx_strand_id
1 'polypeptide(L)'
;MASNERELLSTDHIYGKETSPKRIVIVYGDIGSKEWLQLHTKASELASLHRVQYVLRHYVNDRANPNPLSLSGYGVELAIKNMEYKAVDDSNVKKDSVEPDLHGFNFKLLKELHPDASDSLDAFRMHLKEIEELAPLKQWQASQRIVSEGAYNAIETLKELSQNFPTHARSIARETVSTELREAIELNQKEHLSDTGLDPGESMLFLNGISLDVDSMDMFQLLDIIKQEERISSGFLNMGLKREYLSILSGLEFADEKTKYAVDYRDAYPMASLFSLMFL
;
A
#
# COMPACT_ATOMS: atom_id res chain seq x y z
N MET A 1 26.48 -1.56 -40.80
CA MET A 1 25.59 -0.44 -41.18
C MET A 1 24.18 -0.92 -40.94
N ALA A 2 23.64 -0.66 -39.73
CA ALA A 2 22.26 -1.00 -39.42
C ALA A 2 21.34 -0.03 -40.17
N SER A 3 20.35 -0.58 -40.86
CA SER A 3 19.27 0.13 -41.54
C SER A 3 18.62 1.09 -40.53
N ASN A 4 18.82 2.39 -40.72
CA ASN A 4 18.31 3.42 -39.83
C ASN A 4 16.84 3.72 -40.19
N GLU A 5 15.97 2.70 -40.10
CA GLU A 5 14.53 2.91 -40.21
C GLU A 5 14.07 3.71 -38.99
N ARG A 6 13.37 4.81 -39.26
CA ARG A 6 12.82 5.68 -38.22
C ARG A 6 11.58 5.00 -37.65
N GLU A 7 11.80 4.04 -36.76
CA GLU A 7 10.72 3.34 -36.06
C GLU A 7 10.13 4.18 -34.93
N LEU A 8 8.83 4.02 -34.74
CA LEU A 8 8.09 4.58 -33.61
C LEU A 8 8.39 3.73 -32.37
N LEU A 9 8.73 4.39 -31.27
CA LEU A 9 8.94 3.74 -29.97
C LEU A 9 7.60 3.66 -29.22
N SER A 10 7.50 2.73 -28.27
CA SER A 10 6.32 2.60 -27.40
C SER A 10 6.06 3.83 -26.54
N THR A 11 7.08 4.64 -26.29
CA THR A 11 7.01 5.90 -25.52
C THR A 11 6.64 7.12 -26.36
N ASP A 12 6.60 6.97 -27.69
CA ASP A 12 6.37 8.10 -28.58
C ASP A 12 4.89 8.49 -28.58
N HIS A 13 4.64 9.79 -28.39
CA HIS A 13 3.31 10.35 -28.53
C HIS A 13 3.13 10.88 -29.95
N ILE A 14 2.14 10.32 -30.65
CA ILE A 14 1.80 10.73 -32.02
C ILE A 14 0.79 11.87 -31.95
N TYR A 15 1.11 12.99 -32.58
CA TYR A 15 0.21 14.12 -32.68
C TYR A 15 -0.77 13.96 -33.86
N GLY A 16 -2.07 13.88 -33.55
CA GLY A 16 -3.16 13.72 -34.53
C GLY A 16 -3.80 12.33 -34.54
N LYS A 17 -4.98 12.20 -35.17
CA LYS A 17 -5.65 10.89 -35.34
C LYS A 17 -4.99 10.09 -36.48
N GLU A 18 -4.93 8.77 -36.29
CA GLU A 18 -4.33 7.79 -37.21
C GLU A 18 -5.00 7.77 -38.59
N THR A 19 -4.64 8.74 -39.43
CA THR A 19 -4.86 8.67 -40.88
C THR A 19 -3.48 8.55 -41.51
N SER A 20 -2.97 7.32 -41.61
CA SER A 20 -1.60 6.97 -42.01
C SER A 20 -0.99 7.88 -43.08
N PRO A 21 -0.19 8.90 -42.72
CA PRO A 21 0.58 9.65 -43.70
C PRO A 21 1.89 8.90 -43.98
N LYS A 22 2.34 8.84 -45.24
CA LYS A 22 3.54 8.10 -45.66
C LYS A 22 4.88 8.60 -45.06
N ARG A 23 4.87 9.64 -44.21
CA ARG A 23 6.08 10.31 -43.72
C ARG A 23 5.97 10.64 -42.23
N ILE A 24 6.94 10.15 -41.47
CA ILE A 24 7.11 10.42 -40.04
C ILE A 24 8.16 11.51 -39.86
N VAL A 25 7.84 12.53 -39.08
CA VAL A 25 8.75 13.62 -38.70
C VAL A 25 8.93 13.57 -37.18
N ILE A 26 10.15 13.24 -36.77
CA ILE A 26 10.56 13.19 -35.37
C ILE A 26 11.37 14.46 -35.09
N VAL A 27 10.89 15.31 -34.17
CA VAL A 27 11.60 16.49 -33.72
C VAL A 27 12.26 16.19 -32.39
N TYR A 28 13.59 16.36 -32.34
CA TYR A 28 14.35 16.36 -31.11
C TYR A 28 14.56 17.79 -30.67
N GLY A 29 14.20 18.12 -29.44
CA GLY A 29 14.44 19.46 -28.92
C GLY A 29 14.22 19.57 -27.42
N ASP A 30 14.82 20.62 -26.86
CA ASP A 30 14.62 21.03 -25.48
C ASP A 30 13.34 21.88 -25.39
N ILE A 31 12.40 21.45 -24.54
CA ILE A 31 11.10 22.12 -24.42
C ILE A 31 11.31 23.45 -23.71
N GLY A 32 10.89 24.54 -24.36
CA GLY A 32 11.06 25.91 -23.87
C GLY A 32 12.10 26.73 -24.63
N SER A 33 12.89 26.12 -25.50
CA SER A 33 13.75 26.84 -26.45
C SER A 33 12.92 27.54 -27.54
N LYS A 34 13.38 28.72 -27.98
CA LYS A 34 12.76 29.46 -29.10
C LYS A 34 12.89 28.72 -30.42
N GLU A 35 14.03 28.05 -30.63
CA GLU A 35 14.32 27.22 -31.79
C GLU A 35 13.37 26.02 -31.85
N TRP A 36 13.14 25.37 -30.70
CA TRP A 36 12.15 24.29 -30.60
C TRP A 36 10.74 24.78 -30.94
N LEU A 37 10.31 25.93 -30.42
CA LEU A 37 8.97 26.45 -30.68
C LEU A 37 8.72 26.67 -32.18
N GLN A 38 9.69 27.25 -32.90
CA GLN A 38 9.57 27.46 -34.35
C GLN A 38 9.44 26.14 -35.13
N LEU A 39 10.20 25.12 -34.74
CA LEU A 39 10.11 23.79 -35.33
C LEU A 39 8.78 23.10 -34.99
N HIS A 40 8.35 23.20 -33.73
CA HIS A 40 7.11 22.64 -33.24
C HIS A 40 5.89 23.24 -33.94
N THR A 41 5.80 24.57 -34.08
CA THR A 41 4.69 25.23 -34.79
C THR A 41 4.60 24.75 -36.23
N LYS A 42 5.72 24.73 -36.97
CA LYS A 42 5.74 24.24 -38.36
C LYS A 42 5.37 22.77 -38.47
N ALA A 43 5.88 21.92 -37.58
CA ALA A 43 5.57 20.50 -37.57
C ALA A 43 4.10 20.23 -37.21
N SER A 44 3.55 20.99 -36.26
CA SER A 44 2.14 20.92 -35.86
C SER A 44 1.20 21.38 -36.99
N GLU A 45 1.56 22.43 -37.74
CA GLU A 45 0.82 22.88 -38.93
C GLU A 45 0.84 21.81 -40.03
N LEU A 46 1.99 21.16 -40.27
CA LEU A 46 2.07 20.09 -41.26
C LEU A 46 1.29 18.84 -40.83
N ALA A 47 1.23 18.56 -39.54
CA ALA A 47 0.47 17.45 -38.98
C ALA A 47 -1.04 17.73 -39.01
N SER A 48 -1.49 18.96 -38.72
CA SER A 48 -2.91 19.34 -38.83
C SER A 48 -3.41 19.29 -40.28
N LEU A 49 -2.54 19.54 -41.25
CA LEU A 49 -2.80 19.33 -42.68
C LEU A 49 -2.72 17.85 -43.12
N HIS A 50 -2.54 16.91 -42.17
CA HIS A 50 -2.47 15.45 -42.40
C HIS A 50 -1.36 15.04 -43.39
N ARG A 51 -0.30 15.83 -43.52
CA ARG A 51 0.81 15.57 -44.47
C ARG A 51 1.92 14.73 -43.85
N VAL A 52 2.07 14.81 -42.53
CA VAL A 52 3.12 14.13 -41.76
C VAL A 52 2.57 13.64 -40.44
N GLN A 53 3.17 12.57 -39.93
CA GLN A 53 2.98 12.12 -38.56
C GLN A 53 4.05 12.80 -37.71
N TYR A 54 3.61 13.63 -36.75
CA TYR A 54 4.51 14.39 -35.90
C TYR A 54 4.71 13.68 -34.56
N VAL A 55 5.98 13.47 -34.20
CA VAL A 55 6.42 12.92 -32.92
C VAL A 55 7.45 13.84 -32.30
N LEU A 56 7.27 14.16 -31.03
CA LEU A 56 8.23 14.92 -30.24
C LEU A 56 9.03 13.97 -29.35
N ARG A 57 10.36 14.03 -29.44
CA ARG A 57 11.27 13.37 -28.50
C ARG A 57 12.07 14.44 -27.76
N HIS A 58 12.09 14.32 -26.43
CA HIS A 58 12.80 15.27 -25.59
C HIS A 58 14.31 15.11 -25.80
N TYR A 59 15.00 16.24 -25.97
CA TYR A 59 16.45 16.30 -25.94
C TYR A 59 16.87 17.12 -24.73
N VAL A 60 17.57 16.49 -23.79
CA VAL A 60 18.13 17.15 -22.61
C VAL A 60 19.63 17.27 -22.83
N ASN A 61 20.17 18.47 -22.64
CA ASN A 61 21.61 18.66 -22.61
C ASN A 61 22.13 18.28 -21.21
N ASP A 62 22.74 17.09 -21.09
CA ASP A 62 23.24 16.48 -19.83
C ASP A 62 24.14 17.37 -18.96
N ARG A 63 24.61 18.50 -19.50
CA ARG A 63 25.51 19.42 -18.80
C ARG A 63 24.84 20.36 -17.79
N ALA A 64 23.52 20.36 -17.67
CA ALA A 64 22.79 21.46 -17.04
C ALA A 64 22.39 21.27 -15.56
N ASN A 65 22.23 20.05 -15.03
CA ASN A 65 21.70 19.87 -13.68
C ASN A 65 22.69 19.20 -12.71
N PRO A 66 23.30 19.96 -11.79
CA PRO A 66 24.14 19.41 -10.73
C PRO A 66 23.35 18.80 -9.57
N ASN A 67 22.02 18.94 -9.56
CA ASN A 67 21.18 18.49 -8.45
C ASN A 67 20.64 17.08 -8.72
N PRO A 68 20.95 16.08 -7.86
CA PRO A 68 20.33 14.76 -7.95
C PRO A 68 18.84 14.84 -7.67
N LEU A 69 18.06 13.98 -8.33
CA LEU A 69 16.62 13.85 -8.09
C LEU A 69 16.39 13.10 -6.77
N SER A 70 15.76 13.77 -5.79
CA SER A 70 15.29 13.11 -4.57
C SER A 70 14.07 12.25 -4.88
N LEU A 71 14.16 10.96 -4.61
CA LEU A 71 13.03 10.03 -4.77
C LEU A 71 12.18 9.99 -3.48
N SER A 72 10.89 9.76 -3.66
CA SER A 72 9.91 9.55 -2.59
C SER A 72 9.20 8.22 -2.78
N GLY A 73 8.52 7.72 -1.75
CA GLY A 73 7.78 6.46 -1.80
C GLY A 73 8.47 5.28 -1.10
N TYR A 74 9.51 5.53 -0.30
CA TYR A 74 10.14 4.52 0.54
C TYR A 74 9.74 4.70 2.02
N GLY A 75 9.66 3.59 2.74
CA GLY A 75 9.57 3.56 4.20
C GLY A 75 10.95 3.46 4.84
N VAL A 76 11.12 4.01 6.04
CA VAL A 76 12.31 3.80 6.87
C VAL A 76 11.90 3.03 8.10
N GLU A 77 12.56 1.91 8.34
CA GLU A 77 12.36 1.08 9.52
C GLU A 77 13.57 1.20 10.45
N LEU A 78 13.30 1.36 11.75
CA LEU A 78 14.31 1.29 12.80
C LEU A 78 14.06 0.04 13.64
N ALA A 79 14.69 -1.07 13.26
CA ALA A 79 14.58 -2.33 13.98
C ALA A 79 15.41 -2.30 15.28
N ILE A 80 14.78 -2.68 16.40
CA ILE A 80 15.46 -2.83 17.68
C ILE A 80 16.16 -4.19 17.68
N LYS A 81 17.49 -4.19 17.54
CA LYS A 81 18.29 -5.42 17.42
C LYS A 81 18.29 -6.32 18.66
N ASN A 82 18.16 -5.74 19.86
CA ASN A 82 18.21 -6.48 21.12
C ASN A 82 16.87 -6.38 21.86
N MET A 83 15.92 -7.27 21.53
CA MET A 83 14.63 -7.36 22.24
C MET A 83 14.65 -8.36 23.41
N GLU A 84 15.64 -9.26 23.48
CA GLU A 84 15.67 -10.40 24.42
C GLU A 84 16.48 -10.17 25.70
N TYR A 85 17.36 -9.16 25.76
CA TYR A 85 18.31 -9.01 26.87
C TYR A 85 17.71 -8.50 28.19
N LYS A 86 16.39 -8.26 28.26
CA LYS A 86 15.71 -7.84 29.51
C LYS A 86 14.91 -8.95 30.20
N ALA A 87 14.71 -10.11 29.56
CA ALA A 87 14.01 -11.24 30.17
C ALA A 87 14.97 -12.25 30.84
N VAL A 88 16.21 -11.86 31.09
CA VAL A 88 17.18 -12.69 31.83
C VAL A 88 17.02 -12.38 33.31
N ASP A 89 16.20 -13.20 33.97
CA ASP A 89 16.30 -13.62 35.37
C ASP A 89 17.30 -12.85 36.25
N ASP A 90 16.83 -11.81 36.94
CA ASP A 90 17.58 -11.00 37.92
C ASP A 90 18.05 -11.83 39.15
N SER A 91 17.73 -13.13 39.21
CA SER A 91 18.01 -14.04 40.32
C SER A 91 19.49 -14.41 40.51
N ASN A 92 20.40 -13.95 39.65
CA ASN A 92 21.82 -14.32 39.72
C ASN A 92 22.83 -13.16 39.62
N VAL A 93 22.46 -11.96 40.05
CA VAL A 93 23.45 -10.90 40.28
C VAL A 93 24.16 -11.16 41.61
N LYS A 94 25.35 -11.77 41.52
CA LYS A 94 26.32 -11.83 42.62
C LYS A 94 26.50 -10.44 43.22
N LYS A 95 26.53 -10.37 44.57
CA LYS A 95 26.68 -9.18 45.42
C LYS A 95 28.02 -8.45 45.23
N ASP A 96 28.39 -8.05 44.02
CA ASP A 96 29.56 -7.20 43.77
C ASP A 96 29.13 -5.83 43.22
N SER A 97 28.81 -4.97 44.18
CA SER A 97 29.39 -3.63 44.36
C SER A 97 29.34 -2.56 43.27
N VAL A 98 28.43 -2.61 42.29
CA VAL A 98 27.95 -1.40 41.60
C VAL A 98 26.42 -1.50 41.44
N GLU A 99 25.67 -0.78 42.28
CA GLU A 99 24.23 -0.63 42.05
C GLU A 99 24.06 0.20 40.77
N PRO A 100 23.38 -0.30 39.73
CA PRO A 100 23.22 0.45 38.49
C PRO A 100 22.33 1.67 38.71
N ASP A 101 22.70 2.79 38.11
CA ASP A 101 21.87 3.99 38.08
C ASP A 101 20.57 3.69 37.33
N LEU A 102 19.45 3.65 38.05
CA LEU A 102 18.12 3.48 37.46
C LEU A 102 17.60 4.84 37.00
N HIS A 103 17.34 5.00 35.70
CA HIS A 103 16.84 6.25 35.10
C HIS A 103 17.65 7.52 35.42
N GLY A 104 18.96 7.38 35.68
CA GLY A 104 19.85 8.50 36.01
C GLY A 104 19.80 8.94 37.48
N PHE A 105 19.12 8.19 38.36
CA PHE A 105 19.18 8.38 39.80
C PHE A 105 20.27 7.51 40.43
N ASN A 106 21.19 8.14 41.15
CA ASN A 106 22.19 7.43 41.95
C ASN A 106 21.63 7.16 43.35
N PHE A 107 21.03 5.97 43.51
CA PHE A 107 20.38 5.57 44.76
C PHE A 107 21.35 5.42 45.94
N LYS A 108 22.64 5.21 45.70
CA LYS A 108 23.67 5.20 46.76
C LYS A 108 23.82 6.59 47.37
N LEU A 109 24.00 7.61 46.52
CA LEU A 109 24.13 9.00 46.96
C LEU A 109 22.86 9.50 47.65
N LEU A 110 21.68 9.12 47.15
CA LEU A 110 20.39 9.49 47.74
C LEU A 110 20.19 8.91 49.14
N LYS A 111 20.62 7.65 49.37
CA LYS A 111 20.57 7.02 50.70
C LYS A 111 21.58 7.60 51.69
N GLU A 112 22.74 8.05 51.20
CA GLU A 112 23.73 8.75 52.04
C GLU A 112 23.25 10.15 52.46
N LEU A 113 22.54 10.87 51.58
CA LEU A 113 22.04 12.23 51.86
C LEU A 113 20.78 12.25 52.72
N HIS A 114 19.91 11.23 52.60
CA HIS A 114 18.64 11.14 53.33
C HIS A 114 18.45 9.78 54.00
N PRO A 115 19.17 9.51 55.11
CA PRO A 115 19.07 8.24 55.83
C PRO A 115 17.68 7.98 56.41
N ASP A 116 16.96 9.04 56.81
CA ASP A 116 15.61 8.96 57.39
C ASP A 116 14.53 8.55 56.36
N ALA A 117 14.83 8.68 55.06
CA ALA A 117 13.91 8.41 53.96
C ALA A 117 14.27 7.13 53.18
N SER A 118 15.18 6.31 53.71
CA SER A 118 15.67 5.09 53.02
C SER A 118 14.53 4.16 52.59
N ASP A 119 13.51 3.97 53.44
CA ASP A 119 12.36 3.11 53.12
C ASP A 119 11.53 3.66 51.94
N SER A 120 11.39 4.99 51.85
CA SER A 120 10.70 5.64 50.73
C SER A 120 11.51 5.61 49.44
N LEU A 121 12.84 5.68 49.54
CA LEU A 121 13.75 5.52 48.40
C LEU A 121 13.74 4.09 47.87
N ASP A 122 13.63 3.09 48.75
CA ASP A 122 13.46 1.69 48.36
C ASP A 122 12.08 1.42 47.74
N ALA A 123 11.01 2.03 48.26
CA ALA A 123 9.69 1.98 47.63
C ALA A 123 9.70 2.66 46.24
N PHE A 124 10.37 3.81 46.10
CA PHE A 124 10.52 4.50 44.83
C PHE A 124 11.36 3.71 43.83
N ARG A 125 12.42 3.03 44.30
CA ARG A 125 13.24 2.12 43.49
C ARG A 125 12.42 0.93 43.01
N MET A 126 11.61 0.32 43.87
CA MET A 126 10.71 -0.77 43.48
C MET A 126 9.70 -0.31 42.44
N HIS A 127 9.11 0.88 42.64
CA HIS A 127 8.24 1.47 41.63
C HIS A 127 8.98 1.70 40.30
N LEU A 128 10.22 2.20 40.30
CA LEU A 128 11.02 2.35 39.07
C LEU A 128 11.38 1.03 38.39
N LYS A 129 11.60 -0.04 39.15
CA LYS A 129 11.80 -1.38 38.59
C LYS A 129 10.51 -1.97 38.00
N GLU A 130 9.37 -1.82 38.68
CA GLU A 130 8.05 -2.17 38.15
C GLU A 130 7.66 -1.32 36.92
N ILE A 131 8.17 -0.09 36.86
CA ILE A 131 8.07 0.81 35.70
C ILE A 131 8.90 0.26 34.52
N GLU A 132 10.04 -0.39 34.78
CA GLU A 132 10.96 -0.91 33.76
C GLU A 132 10.55 -2.29 33.22
N GLU A 133 9.89 -3.11 34.04
CA GLU A 133 9.26 -4.35 33.57
C GLU A 133 8.09 -4.01 32.62
N LEU A 134 8.28 -4.34 31.34
CA LEU A 134 7.22 -4.28 30.34
C LEU A 134 6.14 -5.29 30.74
N ALA A 135 5.04 -4.81 31.31
CA ALA A 135 3.87 -5.63 31.53
C ALA A 135 3.45 -6.26 30.18
N PRO A 136 3.16 -7.57 30.13
CA PRO A 136 2.79 -8.23 28.88
C PRO A 136 1.56 -7.53 28.29
N LEU A 137 1.72 -7.04 27.07
CA LEU A 137 0.62 -6.45 26.30
C LEU A 137 -0.48 -7.49 26.12
N LYS A 138 -1.69 -7.15 26.55
CA LYS A 138 -2.88 -7.96 26.28
C LYS A 138 -3.48 -7.55 24.93
N GLN A 139 -4.24 -8.45 24.33
CA GLN A 139 -4.95 -8.19 23.09
C GLN A 139 -5.91 -6.98 23.24
N TRP A 140 -6.03 -6.20 22.17
CA TRP A 140 -7.00 -5.09 21.99
C TRP A 140 -6.77 -3.80 22.80
N GLN A 141 -5.74 -3.70 23.62
CA GLN A 141 -5.43 -2.47 24.38
C GLN A 141 -5.12 -1.29 23.46
N ALA A 142 -4.39 -1.51 22.35
CA ALA A 142 -4.11 -0.46 21.37
C ALA A 142 -5.40 0.04 20.70
N SER A 143 -6.32 -0.87 20.36
CA SER A 143 -7.62 -0.53 19.78
C SER A 143 -8.47 0.28 20.75
N GLN A 144 -8.46 -0.06 22.04
CA GLN A 144 -9.13 0.71 23.08
C GLN A 144 -8.62 2.15 23.13
N ARG A 145 -7.30 2.35 23.08
CA ARG A 145 -6.70 3.70 23.08
C ARG A 145 -7.24 4.53 21.92
N ILE A 146 -7.16 3.99 20.72
CA ILE A 146 -7.58 4.66 19.48
C ILE A 146 -9.07 5.03 19.54
N VAL A 147 -9.92 4.11 19.99
CA VAL A 147 -11.36 4.34 20.09
C VAL A 147 -11.68 5.38 21.18
N SER A 148 -10.96 5.36 22.30
CA SER A 148 -11.18 6.27 23.43
C SER A 148 -10.87 7.74 23.12
N GLU A 149 -9.99 7.99 22.16
CA GLU A 149 -9.58 9.34 21.76
C GLU A 149 -10.61 10.03 20.84
N GLY A 150 -11.59 9.27 20.34
CA GLY A 150 -12.71 9.75 19.56
C GLY A 150 -12.48 9.73 18.04
N ALA A 151 -13.57 9.78 17.28
CA ALA A 151 -13.56 9.55 15.83
C ALA A 151 -12.70 10.54 15.02
N TYR A 152 -12.56 11.78 15.50
CA TYR A 152 -11.79 12.81 14.79
C TYR A 152 -10.27 12.57 14.88
N ASN A 153 -9.79 12.13 16.04
CA ASN A 153 -8.36 11.92 16.29
C ASN A 153 -7.92 10.46 16.07
N ALA A 154 -8.84 9.50 15.98
CA ALA A 154 -8.53 8.08 15.90
C ALA A 154 -7.48 7.71 14.83
N ILE A 155 -7.53 8.34 13.65
CA ILE A 155 -6.56 8.08 12.57
C ILE A 155 -5.18 8.70 12.87
N GLU A 156 -5.16 9.88 13.48
CA GLU A 156 -3.91 10.53 13.90
C GLU A 156 -3.25 9.73 15.02
N THR A 157 -4.02 9.31 16.02
CA THR A 157 -3.58 8.42 17.09
C THR A 157 -3.07 7.09 16.54
N LEU A 158 -3.80 6.46 15.61
CA LEU A 158 -3.37 5.22 14.98
C LEU A 158 -2.01 5.42 14.30
N LYS A 159 -1.84 6.52 13.56
CA LYS A 159 -0.56 6.84 12.91
C LYS A 159 0.56 7.03 13.92
N GLU A 160 0.34 7.81 14.99
CA GLU A 160 1.34 8.05 16.03
C GLU A 160 1.74 6.75 16.74
N LEU A 161 0.75 5.96 17.15
CA LEU A 161 0.96 4.68 17.83
C LEU A 161 1.67 3.67 16.93
N SER A 162 1.34 3.59 15.64
CA SER A 162 1.99 2.67 14.70
C SER A 162 3.43 3.09 14.39
N GLN A 163 3.72 4.39 14.30
CA GLN A 163 5.08 4.87 14.00
C GLN A 163 6.02 4.77 15.21
N ASN A 164 5.53 5.04 16.42
CA ASN A 164 6.33 5.09 17.64
C ASN A 164 5.97 4.00 18.65
N PHE A 165 5.50 2.85 18.16
CA PHE A 165 4.93 1.78 18.99
C PHE A 165 5.79 1.38 20.20
N PRO A 166 7.12 1.16 20.07
CA PRO A 166 7.94 0.74 21.22
C PRO A 166 7.93 1.75 22.39
N THR A 167 7.80 3.04 22.10
CA THR A 167 7.75 4.10 23.12
C THR A 167 6.39 4.11 23.83
N HIS A 168 5.31 3.86 23.11
CA HIS A 168 3.94 3.90 23.65
C HIS A 168 3.46 2.56 24.23
N ALA A 169 4.13 1.44 23.92
CA ALA A 169 3.76 0.08 24.32
C ALA A 169 3.42 -0.01 25.81
N ARG A 170 4.19 0.64 26.68
CA ARG A 170 3.95 0.62 28.13
C ARG A 170 2.69 1.38 28.55
N SER A 171 2.40 2.51 27.92
CA SER A 171 1.17 3.26 28.19
C SER A 171 -0.04 2.42 27.78
N ILE A 172 0.04 1.78 26.61
CA ILE A 172 -1.01 0.90 26.08
C ILE A 172 -1.24 -0.29 27.03
N ALA A 173 -0.18 -0.91 27.55
CA ALA A 173 -0.29 -2.07 28.45
C ALA A 173 -1.12 -1.81 29.72
N ARG A 174 -1.23 -0.56 30.15
CA ARG A 174 -1.97 -0.15 31.36
C ARG A 174 -3.44 0.15 31.08
N GLU A 175 -3.84 0.22 29.82
CA GLU A 175 -5.21 0.54 29.48
C GLU A 175 -6.15 -0.64 29.73
N THR A 176 -7.30 -0.32 30.31
CA THR A 176 -8.39 -1.26 30.54
C THR A 176 -9.29 -1.31 29.33
N VAL A 177 -9.41 -2.49 28.73
CA VAL A 177 -10.30 -2.73 27.58
C VAL A 177 -11.74 -2.82 28.09
N SER A 178 -12.67 -2.09 27.44
CA SER A 178 -14.09 -2.20 27.77
C SER A 178 -14.66 -3.54 27.28
N THR A 179 -15.63 -4.08 28.02
CA THR A 179 -16.31 -5.32 27.62
C THR A 179 -17.10 -5.16 26.34
N GLU A 180 -17.68 -3.98 26.12
CA GLU A 180 -18.42 -3.63 24.90
C GLU A 180 -17.53 -3.68 23.65
N LEU A 181 -16.31 -3.15 23.72
CA LEU A 181 -15.37 -3.17 22.59
C LEU A 181 -14.95 -4.60 22.25
N ARG A 182 -14.71 -5.40 23.30
CA ARG A 182 -14.35 -6.82 23.14
C ARG A 182 -15.45 -7.60 22.42
N GLU A 183 -16.69 -7.49 22.88
CA GLU A 183 -17.83 -8.18 22.26
C GLU A 183 -18.04 -7.74 20.80
N ALA A 184 -17.88 -6.44 20.52
CA ALA A 184 -17.97 -5.92 19.15
C ALA A 184 -16.87 -6.48 18.23
N ILE A 185 -15.63 -6.60 18.71
CA ILE A 185 -14.53 -7.20 17.94
C ILE A 185 -14.77 -8.69 17.70
N GLU A 186 -15.17 -9.44 18.73
CA GLU A 186 -15.47 -10.88 18.62
C GLU A 186 -16.61 -11.14 17.63
N LEU A 187 -17.65 -10.30 17.63
CA LEU A 187 -18.75 -10.38 16.67
C LEU A 187 -18.27 -10.12 15.23
N ASN A 188 -17.49 -9.06 15.02
CA ASN A 188 -16.96 -8.73 13.70
C ASN A 188 -16.04 -9.83 13.16
N GLN A 189 -15.23 -10.43 14.02
CA GLN A 189 -14.38 -11.57 13.66
C GLN A 189 -15.20 -12.78 13.21
N LYS A 190 -16.27 -13.09 13.95
CA LYS A 190 -17.10 -14.26 13.69
C LYS A 190 -18.05 -14.11 12.49
N GLU A 191 -18.58 -12.93 12.24
CA GLU A 191 -19.63 -12.73 11.22
C GLU A 191 -19.09 -12.17 9.90
N HIS A 192 -17.98 -11.43 9.92
CA HIS A 192 -17.50 -10.69 8.74
C HIS A 192 -16.10 -11.12 8.28
N LEU A 193 -15.22 -11.51 9.20
CA LEU A 193 -13.83 -11.86 8.86
C LEU A 193 -13.66 -13.35 8.54
N SER A 194 -14.41 -14.25 9.20
CA SER A 194 -14.36 -15.69 8.90
C SER A 194 -14.78 -16.02 7.47
N ASP A 195 -15.80 -15.34 6.95
CA ASP A 195 -16.34 -15.57 5.61
C ASP A 195 -15.42 -15.03 4.51
N THR A 196 -14.60 -14.02 4.85
CA THR A 196 -13.59 -13.45 3.95
C THR A 196 -12.25 -14.16 4.03
N GLY A 197 -12.14 -15.18 4.90
CA GLY A 197 -10.91 -15.98 5.09
C GLY A 197 -9.82 -15.23 5.85
N LEU A 198 -10.16 -14.23 6.65
CA LEU A 198 -9.22 -13.43 7.43
C LEU A 198 -9.10 -13.97 8.86
N ASP A 199 -7.89 -14.39 9.21
CA ASP A 199 -7.60 -14.83 10.58
C ASP A 199 -7.28 -13.64 11.51
N PRO A 200 -7.51 -13.78 12.84
CA PRO A 200 -7.17 -12.74 13.79
C PRO A 200 -5.67 -12.37 13.73
N GLY A 201 -5.38 -11.13 13.35
CA GLY A 201 -4.02 -10.62 13.21
C GLY A 201 -3.58 -10.41 11.77
N GLU A 202 -4.34 -10.91 10.80
CA GLU A 202 -4.13 -10.60 9.39
C GLU A 202 -4.73 -9.24 9.03
N SER A 203 -4.10 -8.57 8.06
CA SER A 203 -4.54 -7.26 7.57
C SER A 203 -4.81 -7.37 6.07
N MET A 204 -5.96 -6.86 5.65
CA MET A 204 -6.37 -6.87 4.25
C MET A 204 -6.97 -5.53 3.89
N LEU A 205 -6.53 -4.99 2.75
CA LEU A 205 -7.02 -3.73 2.23
C LEU A 205 -7.97 -4.03 1.07
N PHE A 206 -9.16 -3.43 1.11
CA PHE A 206 -10.11 -3.50 0.00
C PHE A 206 -10.28 -2.13 -0.62
N LEU A 207 -10.22 -2.06 -1.94
CA LEU A 207 -10.58 -0.89 -2.72
C LEU A 207 -11.79 -1.24 -3.59
N ASN A 208 -12.95 -0.66 -3.28
CA ASN A 208 -14.20 -0.88 -4.03
C ASN A 208 -14.58 -2.37 -4.19
N GLY A 209 -14.22 -3.22 -3.23
CA GLY A 209 -14.48 -4.67 -3.25
C GLY A 209 -13.34 -5.52 -3.83
N ILE A 210 -12.31 -4.89 -4.39
CA ILE A 210 -11.10 -5.58 -4.85
C ILE A 210 -10.12 -5.69 -3.68
N SER A 211 -9.65 -6.91 -3.41
CA SER A 211 -8.60 -7.16 -2.43
C SER A 211 -7.24 -6.69 -2.94
N LEU A 212 -6.54 -5.94 -2.11
CA LEU A 212 -5.19 -5.46 -2.36
C LEU A 212 -4.24 -6.15 -1.39
N ASP A 213 -3.20 -6.76 -1.95
CA ASP A 213 -2.09 -7.29 -1.17
C ASP A 213 -1.16 -6.14 -0.76
N VAL A 214 -1.16 -5.81 0.53
CA VAL A 214 -0.42 -4.65 1.05
C VAL A 214 1.07 -4.95 1.15
N ASP A 215 1.46 -6.23 1.28
CA ASP A 215 2.85 -6.61 1.53
C ASP A 215 3.71 -6.56 0.26
N SER A 216 3.09 -6.82 -0.90
CA SER A 216 3.78 -6.80 -2.20
C SER A 216 3.58 -5.50 -2.99
N MET A 217 2.68 -4.61 -2.55
CA MET A 217 2.25 -3.46 -3.34
C MET A 217 3.08 -2.19 -3.07
N ASP A 218 3.52 -1.54 -4.14
CA ASP A 218 4.18 -0.24 -4.10
C ASP A 218 3.15 0.92 -4.19
N MET A 219 3.50 2.09 -3.65
CA MET A 219 2.70 3.32 -3.75
C MET A 219 2.39 3.68 -5.21
N PHE A 220 3.32 3.43 -6.13
CA PHE A 220 3.10 3.68 -7.56
C PHE A 220 2.08 2.70 -8.16
N GLN A 221 2.10 1.43 -7.74
CA GLN A 221 1.11 0.45 -8.18
C GLN A 221 -0.28 0.80 -7.64
N LEU A 222 -0.38 1.20 -6.37
CA LEU A 222 -1.64 1.69 -5.80
C LEU A 222 -2.19 2.89 -6.59
N LEU A 223 -1.33 3.83 -6.97
CA LEU A 223 -1.73 4.98 -7.79
C LEU A 223 -2.27 4.54 -9.15
N ASP A 224 -1.65 3.56 -9.79
CA ASP A 224 -2.10 3.05 -11.08
C ASP A 224 -3.43 2.30 -10.97
N ILE A 225 -3.66 1.55 -9.89
CA ILE A 225 -4.96 0.95 -9.59
C ILE A 225 -6.03 2.04 -9.40
N ILE A 226 -5.73 3.09 -8.64
CA ILE A 226 -6.67 4.22 -8.44
C ILE A 226 -6.99 4.92 -9.76
N LYS A 227 -6.01 5.13 -10.64
CA LYS A 227 -6.26 5.70 -11.98
C LYS A 227 -7.12 4.80 -12.85
N GLN A 228 -6.94 3.49 -12.77
CA GLN A 228 -7.78 2.53 -13.49
C GLN A 228 -9.22 2.58 -12.97
N GLU A 229 -9.39 2.60 -11.65
CA GLU A 229 -10.70 2.71 -11.02
C GLU A 229 -11.39 4.05 -11.35
N GLU A 230 -10.65 5.16 -11.40
CA GLU A 230 -11.17 6.46 -11.82
C GLU A 230 -11.67 6.44 -13.28
N ARG A 231 -10.96 5.78 -14.19
CA ARG A 231 -11.40 5.61 -15.58
C ARG A 231 -12.68 4.78 -15.68
N ILE A 232 -12.80 3.73 -14.87
CA ILE A 232 -14.01 2.89 -14.82
C ILE A 232 -15.18 3.71 -14.26
N SER A 233 -14.95 4.36 -13.11
CA SER A 233 -15.95 5.18 -12.43
C SER A 233 -16.45 6.34 -13.29
N SER A 234 -15.54 7.05 -13.98
CA SER A 234 -15.90 8.11 -14.92
C SER A 234 -16.65 7.58 -16.14
N GLY A 235 -16.32 6.37 -16.62
CA GLY A 235 -17.08 5.65 -17.64
C GLY A 235 -18.53 5.43 -17.24
N PHE A 236 -18.79 4.89 -16.04
CA PHE A 236 -20.14 4.69 -15.51
C PHE A 236 -20.87 6.00 -15.22
N LEU A 237 -20.16 7.01 -14.72
CA LEU A 237 -20.72 8.34 -14.47
C LEU A 237 -21.23 8.98 -15.76
N ASN A 238 -20.50 8.82 -16.87
CA ASN A 238 -20.93 9.28 -18.20
C ASN A 238 -22.19 8.54 -18.71
N MET A 239 -22.46 7.33 -18.22
CA MET A 239 -23.68 6.58 -18.49
C MET A 239 -24.83 6.94 -17.53
N GLY A 240 -24.59 7.84 -16.57
CA GLY A 240 -25.58 8.28 -15.57
C GLY A 240 -25.62 7.43 -14.30
N LEU A 241 -24.76 6.41 -14.19
CA LEU A 241 -24.67 5.54 -13.01
C LEU A 241 -23.63 6.10 -12.04
N LYS A 242 -24.05 6.39 -10.80
CA LYS A 242 -23.16 7.03 -9.80
C LYS A 242 -22.47 6.03 -8.88
N ARG A 243 -23.18 5.52 -7.87
CA ARG A 243 -22.65 4.52 -6.91
C ARG A 243 -23.15 3.11 -7.16
N GLU A 244 -24.19 2.99 -7.98
CA GLU A 244 -24.86 1.73 -8.31
C GLU A 244 -23.95 0.79 -9.12
N TYR A 245 -22.92 1.33 -9.79
CA TYR A 245 -21.98 0.50 -10.54
C TYR A 245 -21.22 -0.47 -9.65
N LEU A 246 -20.91 -0.12 -8.39
CA LEU A 246 -20.22 -1.03 -7.48
C LEU A 246 -21.08 -2.24 -7.14
N SER A 247 -22.37 -2.04 -6.85
CA SER A 247 -23.31 -3.15 -6.62
C SER A 247 -23.52 -4.02 -7.87
N ILE A 248 -23.47 -3.41 -9.05
CA ILE A 248 -23.54 -4.13 -10.33
C ILE A 248 -22.28 -4.97 -10.49
N LEU A 249 -21.09 -4.39 -10.33
CA LEU A 249 -19.81 -5.08 -10.46
C LEU A 249 -19.64 -6.19 -9.41
N SER A 250 -20.06 -5.99 -8.16
CA SER A 250 -20.01 -7.02 -7.13
C SER A 250 -20.99 -8.16 -7.39
N GLY A 251 -22.10 -7.88 -8.09
CA GLY A 251 -23.08 -8.90 -8.51
C GLY A 251 -22.69 -9.61 -9.81
N LEU A 252 -21.70 -9.10 -10.55
CA LEU A 252 -21.13 -9.79 -11.69
C LEU A 252 -20.14 -10.84 -11.16
N GLU A 253 -20.62 -12.06 -11.07
CA GLU A 253 -19.75 -13.22 -10.87
C GLU A 253 -18.94 -13.38 -12.17
N PHE A 254 -17.71 -12.86 -12.18
CA PHE A 254 -16.72 -13.21 -13.19
C PHE A 254 -16.35 -14.67 -12.92
N ALA A 255 -17.19 -15.59 -13.40
CA ALA A 255 -16.77 -16.96 -13.55
C ALA A 255 -15.52 -16.90 -14.41
N ASP A 256 -14.39 -17.29 -13.81
CA ASP A 256 -13.13 -17.48 -14.50
C ASP A 256 -13.38 -18.67 -15.44
N GLU A 257 -14.06 -18.42 -16.55
CA GLU A 257 -14.44 -19.42 -17.54
C GLU A 257 -13.15 -19.83 -18.27
N LYS A 258 -12.30 -20.57 -17.56
CA LYS A 258 -11.50 -21.65 -18.13
C LYS A 258 -12.46 -22.79 -18.48
N THR A 259 -13.54 -22.48 -19.19
CA THR A 259 -14.32 -23.48 -19.88
C THR A 259 -13.36 -24.04 -20.93
N LYS A 260 -12.84 -25.24 -20.66
CA LYS A 260 -12.23 -26.05 -21.71
C LYS A 260 -13.34 -26.33 -22.71
N TYR A 261 -13.45 -25.47 -23.71
CA TYR A 261 -14.43 -25.61 -24.76
C TYR A 261 -14.09 -26.92 -25.49
N ALA A 262 -14.98 -27.91 -25.38
CA ALA A 262 -14.88 -29.13 -26.16
C ALA A 262 -15.46 -28.83 -27.55
N VAL A 263 -14.59 -28.66 -28.55
CA VAL A 263 -15.03 -28.57 -29.95
C VAL A 263 -15.29 -29.98 -30.46
N ASP A 264 -16.53 -30.28 -30.84
CA ASP A 264 -16.82 -31.50 -31.60
C ASP A 264 -16.32 -31.31 -33.03
N TYR A 265 -15.29 -32.06 -33.41
CA TYR A 265 -14.65 -32.01 -34.73
C TYR A 265 -15.22 -33.06 -35.70
N ARG A 266 -16.31 -33.74 -35.36
CA ARG A 266 -16.95 -34.71 -36.25
C ARG A 266 -17.66 -34.00 -37.39
N ASP A 267 -17.43 -34.48 -38.61
CA ASP A 267 -18.18 -34.06 -39.80
C ASP A 267 -19.66 -34.40 -39.62
N ALA A 268 -20.48 -33.39 -39.32
CA ALA A 268 -21.92 -33.53 -39.26
C ALA A 268 -22.47 -33.62 -40.68
N TYR A 269 -22.64 -34.85 -41.18
CA TYR A 269 -23.48 -35.09 -42.35
C TYR A 269 -24.94 -34.98 -41.90
N PRO A 270 -25.72 -33.98 -42.37
CA PRO A 270 -27.16 -33.99 -42.15
C PRO A 270 -27.71 -35.16 -42.97
N MET A 271 -27.97 -36.29 -42.30
CA MET A 271 -28.68 -37.40 -42.92
C MET A 271 -30.10 -36.94 -43.19
N ALA A 272 -30.33 -36.39 -44.38
CA ALA A 272 -31.66 -36.31 -44.96
C ALA A 272 -32.18 -37.74 -45.05
N SER A 273 -33.10 -38.11 -44.17
CA SER A 273 -33.81 -39.39 -44.23
C SER A 273 -34.67 -39.40 -45.50
N LEU A 274 -34.07 -39.80 -46.62
CA LEU A 274 -34.80 -40.22 -47.79
C LEU A 274 -35.36 -41.61 -47.50
N PHE A 275 -36.61 -41.62 -47.05
CA PHE A 275 -37.53 -42.72 -47.22
C PHE A 275 -37.42 -43.26 -48.65
N SER A 276 -36.95 -44.51 -48.84
CA SER A 276 -37.33 -45.32 -50.00
C SER A 276 -36.99 -46.81 -49.82
N LEU A 277 -38.06 -47.60 -49.89
CA LEU A 277 -38.20 -48.96 -50.44
C LEU A 277 -37.24 -50.10 -50.06
N MET A 278 -37.83 -51.06 -49.32
CA MET A 278 -38.21 -52.41 -49.82
C MET A 278 -37.10 -53.34 -50.35
N PHE A 279 -36.86 -54.46 -49.64
CA PHE A 279 -37.15 -55.85 -50.09
C PHE A 279 -36.48 -56.89 -49.19
N LEU A 280 -37.29 -57.59 -48.38
CA LEU A 280 -37.48 -59.05 -48.23
C LEU A 280 -38.02 -59.38 -46.84
#